data_AF-A0A2H5UV92-F1
#
_entry.id   AF-A0A2H5UV92-F1
#
_cell.length_a   1.000
_cell.length_b   1.000
_cell.length_c   1.000
_cell.angle_alpha   90.00
_cell.angle_beta   90.00
_cell.angle_gamma   90.00
#
_symmetry.space_group_name_H-M   'P 1'
#
loop_
_entity.id
_entity.type
_entity.pdbx_description
1 polymer ?
#
loop_
_entity_poly.entity_id
_entity_poly.type
_entity_poly.pdbx_seq_one_letter_code
_entity_poly.pdbx_strand_id
1 'polypeptide(L)'
;MPKMFFKESAVDVLLRLGDRLAEVAAERGVSQLTVGRGELRSLLNPGGGRSKDVLSMALRRFVLAESVSTPRWCLEILDRRKPLIIFRRVGRFEC
;
A
#
# COMPACT_ATOMS: atom_id res chain seq x y z
N MET A 1 -15.65 12.59 -12.83
CA MET A 1 -14.53 11.71 -13.22
C MET A 1 -13.25 12.17 -12.52
N PRO A 2 -12.47 11.29 -11.87
CA PRO A 2 -11.14 11.66 -11.41
C PRO A 2 -10.24 11.94 -12.63
N LYS A 3 -9.57 13.09 -12.64
CA LYS A 3 -8.60 13.47 -13.70
C LYS A 3 -7.44 12.46 -13.76
N MET A 4 -6.86 12.26 -14.95
CA MET A 4 -5.76 11.31 -15.21
C MET A 4 -4.57 11.48 -14.26
N PHE A 5 -4.21 12.72 -13.90
CA PHE A 5 -3.22 13.07 -12.87
C PHE A 5 -3.45 12.38 -11.52
N PHE A 6 -4.72 12.19 -11.11
CA PHE A 6 -5.03 11.51 -9.85
C PHE A 6 -4.83 9.99 -9.94
N LYS A 7 -4.82 9.40 -11.14
CA LYS A 7 -4.56 7.96 -11.32
C LYS A 7 -3.07 7.66 -11.21
N GLU A 8 -2.23 8.42 -11.90
CA GLU A 8 -0.76 8.28 -11.82
C GLU A 8 -0.27 8.53 -10.40
N SER A 9 -0.76 9.60 -9.77
CA SER A 9 -0.46 9.89 -8.36
C SER A 9 -0.90 8.77 -7.42
N ALA A 10 -2.04 8.12 -7.68
CA ALA A 10 -2.51 7.00 -6.85
C ALA A 10 -1.62 5.75 -6.99
N VAL A 11 -1.18 5.43 -8.21
CA VAL A 11 -0.23 4.33 -8.45
C VAL A 11 1.10 4.62 -7.79
N ASP A 12 1.62 5.84 -7.93
CA ASP A 12 2.91 6.24 -7.36
C ASP A 12 2.90 6.15 -5.82
N VAL A 13 1.79 6.53 -5.19
CA VAL A 13 1.57 6.37 -3.74
C VAL A 13 1.57 4.90 -3.32
N LEU A 14 0.97 4.00 -4.10
CA LEU A 14 0.94 2.56 -3.80
C LEU A 14 2.32 1.92 -3.94
N LEU A 15 3.08 2.31 -4.95
CA LEU A 15 4.44 1.81 -5.15
C LEU A 15 5.35 2.24 -4.00
N ARG A 16 5.31 3.52 -3.61
CA ARG A 16 6.04 4.03 -2.45
C ARG A 16 5.63 3.34 -1.14
N LEU A 17 4.34 3.05 -0.97
CA LEU A 17 3.86 2.28 0.18
C LEU A 17 4.47 0.86 0.18
N GLY A 18 4.41 0.16 -0.94
CA GLY A 18 4.93 -1.21 -1.02
C GLY A 18 6.44 -1.28 -0.77
N ASP A 19 7.20 -0.32 -1.30
CA ASP A 19 8.64 -0.22 -1.01
C ASP A 19 8.90 0.07 0.47
N ARG A 20 8.14 0.98 1.09
CA ARG A 20 8.25 1.25 2.53
C ARG A 20 7.89 0.03 3.39
N LEU A 21 6.89 -0.74 2.99
CA LEU A 21 6.52 -1.98 3.67
C LEU A 21 7.58 -3.06 3.52
N ALA A 22 8.28 -3.10 2.39
CA ALA A 22 9.42 -3.99 2.18
C ALA A 22 10.58 -3.65 3.12
N GLU A 23 10.88 -2.37 3.32
CA GLU A 23 11.87 -1.91 4.29
C GLU A 23 11.47 -2.31 5.72
N VAL A 24 10.23 -2.03 6.13
CA VAL A 24 9.72 -2.38 7.47
C VAL A 24 9.73 -3.90 7.70
N ALA A 25 9.38 -4.69 6.68
CA ALA A 25 9.44 -6.14 6.76
C ALA A 25 10.89 -6.64 6.94
N ALA A 26 11.84 -6.03 6.22
CA ALA A 26 13.26 -6.33 6.35
C ALA A 26 13.81 -5.95 7.73
N GLU A 27 13.47 -4.76 8.24
CA GLU A 27 13.85 -4.29 9.58
C GLU A 27 13.33 -5.21 10.69
N ARG A 28 12.12 -5.76 10.51
CA ARG A 28 11.48 -6.70 11.45
C ARG A 28 11.90 -8.16 11.23
N GLY A 29 12.69 -8.46 10.21
CA GLY A 29 13.10 -9.83 9.87
C GLY A 29 11.95 -10.74 9.45
N VAL A 30 10.84 -10.19 8.94
CA VAL A 30 9.64 -10.94 8.53
C VAL A 30 9.45 -10.89 7.01
N SER A 31 8.86 -11.95 6.45
CA SER A 31 8.49 -12.01 5.03
C SER A 31 7.08 -11.47 4.75
N GLN A 32 6.24 -11.35 5.78
CA GLN A 32 4.85 -10.93 5.66
C GLN A 32 4.48 -9.90 6.73
N LEU A 33 3.67 -8.91 6.33
CA LEU A 33 3.06 -7.93 7.23
C LEU A 33 1.56 -7.87 6.96
N THR A 34 0.78 -7.76 8.03
CA THR A 34 -0.64 -7.38 7.93
C THR A 34 -0.73 -5.94 8.40
N VAL A 35 -1.24 -5.06 7.55
CA VAL A 35 -1.22 -3.61 7.79
C VAL A 35 -2.63 -3.08 7.78
N GLY A 36 -3.08 -2.59 8.94
CA GLY A 36 -4.38 -1.95 9.08
C GLY A 36 -4.33 -0.46 8.75
N ARG A 37 -5.52 0.15 8.65
CA ARG A 37 -5.69 1.60 8.41
C ARG A 37 -4.83 2.51 9.31
N GLY A 38 -4.69 2.18 10.59
CA GLY A 38 -3.90 2.97 11.54
C GLY A 38 -2.41 2.97 11.20
N GLU A 39 -1.86 1.80 10.90
CA GLU A 39 -0.46 1.63 10.52
C GLU A 39 -0.17 2.23 9.14
N LEU A 40 -1.07 2.05 8.17
CA LEU A 40 -0.98 2.70 6.85
C LEU A 40 -0.87 4.22 6.99
N ARG A 41 -1.65 4.81 7.89
CA ARG A 41 -1.61 6.25 8.15
C ARG A 41 -0.26 6.69 8.71
N SER A 42 0.29 5.95 9.69
CA SER A 42 1.58 6.25 10.30
C SER A 42 2.74 6.10 9.33
N LEU A 43 2.71 5.09 8.47
CA LEU A 43 3.75 4.83 7.47
C LEU A 43 3.83 5.90 6.39
N LEU A 44 2.69 6.50 6.04
CA LEU A 44 2.60 7.47 4.94
C LEU A 44 2.57 8.93 5.38
N ASN A 45 2.29 9.21 6.66
CA ASN A 45 2.29 10.56 7.22
C ASN A 45 3.19 10.64 8.46
N PRO A 46 4.50 10.43 8.33
CA PRO A 46 5.44 10.70 9.41
C PRO A 46 5.37 12.21 9.74
N GLY A 47 4.71 12.58 10.84
CA GLY A 47 4.47 13.97 11.22
C GLY A 47 3.03 14.37 11.57
N GLY A 48 2.07 13.42 11.56
CA GLY A 48 0.78 13.62 12.25
C GLY A 48 -0.26 14.50 11.55
N GLY A 49 -0.09 14.78 10.25
CA GLY A 49 -1.05 15.57 9.48
C GLY A 49 -2.45 14.94 9.39
N ARG A 50 -3.49 15.79 9.45
CA ARG A 50 -4.89 15.50 9.09
C ARG A 50 -5.10 15.42 7.56
N SER A 51 -4.04 15.11 6.81
CA SER A 51 -4.09 14.99 5.36
C SER A 51 -5.13 13.93 4.99
N LYS A 52 -6.06 14.28 4.09
CA LYS A 52 -6.99 13.31 3.49
C LYS A 52 -6.16 12.11 3.06
N ASP A 53 -6.50 10.95 3.59
CA ASP A 53 -5.75 9.72 3.41
C ASP A 53 -5.72 9.36 1.92
N VAL A 54 -4.69 9.87 1.23
CA VAL A 54 -4.49 9.74 -0.23
C VAL A 54 -4.46 8.26 -0.61
N LEU A 55 -4.00 7.40 0.31
CA LEU A 55 -4.04 5.96 0.15
C LEU A 55 -5.45 5.40 0.32
N SER A 56 -6.21 5.78 1.35
CA SER A 56 -7.63 5.40 1.41
C SER A 56 -8.38 5.87 0.16
N MET A 57 -8.02 7.02 -0.41
CA MET A 57 -8.58 7.48 -1.68
C MET A 57 -8.06 6.67 -2.87
N ALA A 58 -6.76 6.33 -2.92
CA ALA A 58 -6.15 5.45 -3.91
C ALA A 58 -6.82 4.07 -3.93
N LEU A 59 -6.90 3.42 -2.78
CA LEU A 59 -7.51 2.11 -2.60
C LEU A 59 -9.01 2.11 -2.91
N ARG A 60 -9.74 3.17 -2.51
CA ARG A 60 -11.20 3.24 -2.76
C ARG A 60 -11.56 3.62 -4.19
N ARG A 61 -10.77 4.49 -4.84
CA ARG A 61 -11.15 5.11 -6.13
C ARG A 61 -10.34 4.63 -7.32
N PHE A 62 -9.15 4.08 -7.10
CA PHE A 62 -8.17 3.85 -8.16
C PHE A 62 -7.68 2.40 -8.22
N VAL A 63 -7.73 1.67 -7.12
CA VAL A 63 -7.42 0.23 -7.12
C VAL A 63 -8.69 -0.58 -7.33
N LEU A 64 -8.92 -0.97 -8.59
CA LEU A 64 -9.92 -1.98 -8.95
C LEU A 64 -9.42 -3.41 -8.73
N ALA A 65 -8.10 -3.58 -8.59
CA ALA A 65 -7.46 -4.87 -8.39
C ALA A 65 -7.56 -5.33 -6.93
N GLU A 66 -7.62 -6.63 -6.71
CA GLU A 66 -7.55 -7.23 -5.37
C GLU A 66 -6.12 -7.32 -4.86
N SER A 67 -5.14 -7.20 -5.76
CA SER A 67 -3.72 -7.17 -5.45
C SER A 67 -2.92 -6.23 -6.36
N VAL A 68 -1.77 -5.81 -5.87
CA VAL A 68 -0.73 -5.07 -6.61
C VAL A 68 0.58 -5.79 -6.38
N SER A 69 1.20 -6.27 -7.45
CA SER A 69 2.43 -7.06 -7.40
C SER A 69 3.58 -6.37 -8.13
N THR A 70 4.78 -6.53 -7.59
CA THR A 70 6.05 -6.19 -8.22
C THR A 70 6.98 -7.40 -8.15
N PRO A 71 8.13 -7.40 -8.85
CA PRO A 71 9.11 -8.48 -8.71
C PRO A 71 9.69 -8.64 -7.29
N ARG A 72 9.48 -7.67 -6.40
CA ARG A 72 10.06 -7.64 -5.04
C ARG A 72 9.03 -7.90 -3.94
N TRP A 73 7.75 -7.66 -4.20
CA TRP A 73 6.70 -7.73 -3.19
C TRP A 73 5.30 -7.82 -3.80
N CYS A 74 4.36 -8.31 -3.00
CA CYS A 74 2.92 -8.36 -3.27
C CYS A 74 2.18 -7.57 -2.20
N LEU A 75 1.18 -6.79 -2.61
CA LEU A 75 0.17 -6.18 -1.74
C LEU A 75 -1.19 -6.78 -2.09
N GLU A 76 -1.84 -7.41 -1.14
CA GLU A 76 -3.19 -7.95 -1.26
C GLU A 76 -4.16 -7.09 -0.44
N ILE A 77 -5.20 -6.56 -1.06
CA ILE A 77 -6.14 -5.62 -0.45
C ILE A 77 -7.40 -6.39 -0.04
N LEU A 78 -7.50 -6.72 1.24
CA LEU A 78 -8.60 -7.54 1.78
C LEU A 78 -9.91 -6.76 1.92
N ASP A 79 -9.85 -5.47 2.28
CA ASP A 79 -11.02 -4.61 2.42
C ASP A 79 -10.69 -3.18 1.96
N ARG A 80 -11.39 -2.67 0.94
CA ARG A 80 -11.21 -1.31 0.41
C ARG A 80 -11.93 -0.24 1.23
N ARG A 81 -13.00 -0.61 1.94
CA ARG A 81 -13.78 0.30 2.79
C ARG A 81 -13.04 0.55 4.10
N LYS A 82 -12.50 -0.49 4.70
CA LYS A 82 -11.59 -0.44 5.86
C LYS A 82 -10.22 -0.98 5.42
N PRO A 83 -9.34 -0.15 4.84
CA PRO A 83 -8.09 -0.59 4.24
C PRO A 83 -7.31 -1.52 5.16
N LEU A 84 -7.31 -2.80 4.79
CA LEU A 84 -6.56 -3.88 5.37
C LEU A 84 -5.77 -4.51 4.23
N ILE A 85 -4.45 -4.54 4.40
CA ILE A 85 -3.55 -4.99 3.34
C ILE A 85 -2.63 -6.07 3.91
N ILE A 86 -2.50 -7.17 3.18
CA ILE A 86 -1.43 -8.14 3.42
C ILE A 86 -0.29 -7.79 2.47
N PHE A 87 0.86 -7.48 3.05
CA PHE A 87 2.12 -7.35 2.32
C PHE A 87 2.89 -8.66 2.42
N ARG A 88 3.41 -9.14 1.29
CA ARG A 88 4.37 -10.25 1.23
C ARG A 88 5.59 -9.82 0.45
N ARG A 89 6.78 -10.09 0.99
CA ARG A 89 8.04 -9.93 0.27
C ARG A 89 8.23 -11.15 -0.62
N VAL A 90 8.38 -10.93 -1.92
CA VAL A 90 8.54 -12.00 -2.91
C VAL A 90 10.02 -12.11 -3.22
N GLY A 91 10.64 -13.22 -2.83
CA GLY A 91 11.97 -13.57 -3.31
C GLY A 91 11.84 -14.29 -4.64
N ARG A 92 12.18 -13.61 -5.75
CA ARG A 92 12.16 -14.15 -7.13
C ARG A 92 10.92 -15.04 -7.45
N PHE A 93 9.91 -14.41 -8.04
CA PHE A 93 8.86 -15.04 -8.86
C PHE A 93 7.82 -15.92 -8.16
N GLU A 94 7.19 -15.50 -7.07
CA GLU A 94 5.88 -16.09 -6.66
C GLU A 94 4.95 -15.01 -6.03
N CYS A 95 4.11 -14.41 -6.89
CA CYS A 95 2.72 -14.07 -6.61
C CYS A 95 1.90 -14.88 -7.63
#